data_AF-A0A8C7SFV8-F1
#
_entry.id   AF-A0A8C7SFV8-F1
#
_cell.length_a   1.000
_cell.length_b   1.000
_cell.length_c   1.000
_cell.angle_alpha   90.00
_cell.angle_beta   90.00
_cell.angle_gamma   90.00
#
_symmetry.space_group_name_H-M   'P 1'
#
loop_
_entity.id
_entity.type
_entity.pdbx_description
1 polymer ?
#
loop_
_entity_poly.entity_id
_entity_poly.type
_entity_poly.pdbx_seq_one_letter_code
_entity_poly.pdbx_strand_id
1 'polypeptide(L)'
;MVRYFTRLRVRRIYKWGGRPYIFDRKLKSYVTTVTPGQYILIEGNDDEYPFVAKLLKLFGDESHKQKKALVQWFLRLSEVPQNKKLLLGRSPHPQEIFYYLGRACDDEINAESILGTVHVRQDNSPASVVPELRNSVCFPCFLIQVTPSTPRCATPCIPSRTVPARQPGNILEEARARLHVSSVPESLPCREQEFQDIYNFVESKVMDGTGGCMYISGVPGTGKTATIHEVIRCLQHASDMDEIPTFRFIEINGMKMTDPHQAYVQILQKLTDQKVTADHAAALLEKRFSNPAPKKETTVLLVDELDLLWTRKQNVMYNLFDWPTRRHARLVVLTIANTMDLPERIMINRVASRLGLTRMSFQPYSFKQLQQIITSRLNKVKAFEEDALQLVSRKVAALSGDARRCLDICRRATEICEHSASHPSSAGLVKMSHVMEALDEMFSSSYITAIRCASLQEQLFLRAVIAEFRRLGLEEATFQQVFVQHRTLSRVEGLQPISLSEGLAVCQRLGACRLLLLEASRLDMLQRVRLNVSQDDVLYALKPVRD
;
A
#
# COMPACT_ATOMS: atom_id res chain seq x y z
N MET A 1 -2.73 30.89 -8.72
CA MET A 1 -1.76 31.97 -9.05
C MET A 1 -0.39 31.38 -8.74
N VAL A 2 0.38 30.89 -9.71
CA VAL A 2 1.21 31.65 -10.65
C VAL A 2 1.15 31.01 -12.04
N ARG A 3 0.92 31.85 -13.06
CA ARG A 3 0.97 31.50 -14.47
C ARG A 3 2.44 31.34 -14.88
N TYR A 4 2.83 30.19 -15.41
CA TYR A 4 3.97 30.13 -16.33
C TYR A 4 3.44 29.96 -17.74
N PHE A 5 3.91 30.88 -18.58
CA PHE A 5 3.55 31.05 -19.97
C PHE A 5 3.57 29.72 -20.73
N THR A 6 2.49 29.44 -21.45
CA THR A 6 2.51 28.63 -22.67
C THR A 6 3.62 29.16 -23.58
N ARG A 7 4.81 28.56 -23.53
CA ARG A 7 5.79 28.73 -24.60
C ARG A 7 5.13 28.17 -25.86
N LEU A 8 4.79 29.07 -26.78
CA LEU A 8 4.39 28.77 -28.16
C LEU A 8 5.17 27.55 -28.66
N ARG A 9 4.47 26.44 -28.99
CA ARG A 9 5.07 25.32 -29.72
C ARG A 9 5.75 25.89 -30.96
N VAL A 10 7.08 25.97 -30.93
CA VAL A 10 7.86 26.48 -32.05
C VAL A 10 7.63 25.51 -33.20
N ARG A 11 6.95 25.96 -34.27
CA ARG A 11 6.78 25.17 -35.48
C ARG A 11 8.16 25.02 -36.14
N ARG A 12 8.75 23.83 -36.00
CA ARG A 12 10.08 23.51 -36.56
C ARG A 12 9.91 23.06 -38.01
N ILE A 13 10.66 23.69 -38.91
CA ILE A 13 10.64 23.36 -40.34
C ILE A 13 11.97 22.66 -40.64
N TYR A 14 11.90 21.40 -41.07
CA TYR A 14 13.07 20.59 -41.40
C TYR A 14 13.37 20.68 -42.90
N LYS A 15 14.58 21.14 -43.25
CA LYS A 15 15.10 21.14 -44.62
C LYS A 15 16.21 20.09 -44.76
N TRP A 16 16.21 19.39 -45.88
CA TRP A 16 17.23 18.41 -46.26
C TRP A 16 18.40 19.14 -46.93
N GLY A 17 19.64 18.75 -46.61
CA GLY A 17 20.83 19.53 -46.98
C GLY A 17 21.27 19.40 -48.47
N GLY A 18 21.43 20.57 -49.11
CA GLY A 18 22.16 20.90 -50.35
C GLY A 18 22.11 22.44 -50.57
N ARG A 19 23.25 23.14 -50.77
CA ARG A 19 23.44 24.63 -50.64
C ARG A 19 22.84 25.50 -51.78
N PRO A 20 22.74 26.87 -51.71
CA PRO A 20 22.89 27.82 -50.58
C PRO A 20 21.71 28.83 -50.33
N TYR A 21 21.70 29.36 -49.10
CA TYR A 21 21.28 30.68 -48.54
C TYR A 21 20.14 31.55 -49.12
N ILE A 22 19.11 31.83 -48.29
CA ILE A 22 18.46 33.17 -48.14
C ILE A 22 18.02 33.33 -46.67
N PHE A 23 18.40 34.45 -46.04
CA PHE A 23 18.07 34.83 -44.66
C PHE A 23 16.77 35.66 -44.66
N ASP A 24 15.74 35.23 -43.94
CA ASP A 24 14.49 36.00 -43.81
C ASP A 24 14.28 36.45 -42.35
N ARG A 25 14.07 37.76 -42.17
CA ARG A 25 14.31 38.49 -40.90
C ARG A 25 13.10 38.56 -39.97
N LYS A 26 12.01 37.82 -40.20
CA LYS A 26 10.71 38.07 -39.51
C LYS A 26 10.05 36.92 -38.73
N LEU A 27 10.66 35.72 -38.64
CA LEU A 27 10.15 34.64 -37.80
C LEU A 27 11.32 33.96 -37.06
N LYS A 28 11.31 33.92 -35.71
CA LYS A 28 12.25 33.10 -34.92
C LYS A 28 11.91 31.61 -35.05
N SER A 29 12.12 31.06 -36.24
CA SER A 29 11.99 29.63 -36.55
C SER A 29 13.39 29.04 -36.73
N TYR A 30 13.78 28.13 -35.84
CA TYR A 30 15.05 27.41 -35.94
C TYR A 30 14.90 26.31 -37.00
N VAL A 31 15.67 26.39 -38.09
CA VAL A 31 15.74 25.34 -39.10
C VAL A 31 16.91 24.44 -38.75
N THR A 32 16.63 23.29 -38.14
CA THR A 32 17.65 22.28 -37.84
C THR A 32 17.82 21.38 -39.06
N THR A 33 19.02 21.37 -39.64
CA THR A 33 19.38 20.45 -40.74
C THR A 33 20.00 19.20 -40.12
N VAL A 34 19.41 18.04 -40.36
CA VAL A 34 19.88 16.75 -39.82
C VAL A 34 20.33 15.87 -40.97
N THR A 35 21.49 15.23 -40.83
CA THR A 35 22.03 14.30 -41.83
C THR A 35 22.14 12.88 -41.25
N PRO A 36 21.89 11.83 -42.04
CA PRO A 36 22.12 10.45 -41.61
C PRO A 36 23.56 10.26 -41.10
N GLY A 37 23.73 9.54 -40.00
CA GLY A 37 25.01 9.30 -39.33
C GLY A 37 25.26 10.18 -38.10
N GLN A 38 24.49 11.26 -37.90
CA GLN A 38 24.60 12.14 -36.73
C GLN A 38 23.87 11.58 -35.49
N TYR A 39 24.36 11.93 -34.30
CA TYR A 39 23.64 11.72 -33.05
C TYR A 39 22.62 12.84 -32.85
N ILE A 40 21.43 12.47 -32.39
CA ILE A 40 20.27 13.34 -32.27
C ILE A 40 19.62 13.20 -30.89
N LEU A 41 18.94 14.26 -30.46
CA LEU A 41 18.06 14.28 -29.30
C LEU A 41 16.62 14.17 -29.75
N ILE A 42 15.86 13.32 -29.06
CA ILE A 42 14.46 13.05 -29.34
C ILE A 42 13.64 13.45 -28.12
N GLU A 43 12.49 14.07 -28.37
CA GLU A 43 11.53 14.49 -27.34
C GLU A 43 11.07 13.26 -26.53
N GLY A 44 11.16 13.35 -25.20
CA GLY A 44 10.67 12.34 -24.27
C GLY A 44 9.33 12.72 -23.66
N ASN A 45 8.76 11.86 -22.81
CA ASN A 45 7.51 12.15 -22.09
C ASN A 45 7.65 13.29 -21.06
N ASP A 46 8.88 13.58 -20.63
CA ASP A 46 9.23 14.73 -19.79
C ASP A 46 10.20 15.65 -20.57
N ASP A 47 9.84 16.94 -20.69
CA ASP A 47 10.60 17.96 -21.43
C ASP A 47 12.03 18.18 -20.90
N GLU A 48 12.32 17.74 -19.67
CA GLU A 48 13.62 17.90 -19.01
C GLU A 48 14.68 16.85 -19.41
N TYR A 49 14.27 15.69 -19.97
CA TYR A 49 15.19 14.56 -20.21
C TYR A 49 15.01 13.95 -21.61
N PRO A 50 15.50 14.60 -22.69
CA PRO A 50 15.38 14.07 -24.04
C PRO A 50 16.20 12.80 -24.27
N PHE A 51 15.68 11.88 -25.07
CA PHE A 51 16.35 10.63 -25.44
C PHE A 51 17.49 10.86 -26.43
N VAL A 52 18.51 10.01 -26.41
CA VAL A 52 19.66 10.07 -27.34
C VAL A 52 19.57 8.93 -28.34
N ALA A 53 19.70 9.23 -29.63
CA ALA A 53 19.77 8.20 -30.66
C ALA A 53 20.74 8.60 -31.78
N LYS A 54 21.20 7.62 -32.56
CA LYS A 54 21.93 7.88 -33.82
C LYS A 54 20.97 7.73 -34.99
N LEU A 55 20.94 8.74 -35.86
CA LEU A 55 20.09 8.71 -37.04
C LEU A 55 20.71 7.80 -38.11
N LEU A 56 20.01 6.74 -38.50
CA LEU A 56 20.49 5.80 -39.52
C LEU A 56 19.99 6.16 -40.91
N LYS A 57 18.68 6.36 -41.04
CA LYS A 57 18.01 6.66 -42.31
C LYS A 57 16.83 7.59 -42.06
N LEU A 58 16.45 8.33 -43.08
CA LEU A 58 15.24 9.13 -43.07
C LEU A 58 14.37 8.70 -44.26
N PHE A 59 13.08 8.58 -44.02
CA PHE A 59 12.08 8.17 -45.00
C PHE A 59 10.99 9.24 -45.11
N GLY A 60 10.40 9.40 -46.30
CA GLY A 60 9.26 10.27 -46.53
C GLY A 60 8.26 9.59 -47.44
N ASP A 61 6.98 9.80 -47.18
CA ASP A 61 5.90 9.34 -48.05
C ASP A 61 5.84 10.19 -49.34
N GLU A 62 5.36 9.63 -50.47
CA GLU A 62 5.33 10.30 -51.80
C GLU A 62 4.54 11.62 -51.78
N SER A 63 3.64 11.78 -50.80
CA SER A 63 2.85 13.00 -50.57
C SER A 63 3.56 14.07 -49.69
N HIS A 64 4.81 13.85 -49.27
CA HIS A 64 5.61 14.73 -48.39
C HIS A 64 4.98 15.13 -47.03
N LYS A 65 3.83 14.56 -46.64
CA LYS A 65 3.08 14.93 -45.43
C LYS A 65 3.57 14.24 -44.15
N GLN A 66 4.16 13.05 -44.23
CA GLN A 66 4.75 12.35 -43.08
C GLN A 66 6.20 11.99 -43.34
N LYS A 67 7.09 12.42 -42.44
CA LYS A 67 8.53 12.13 -42.48
C LYS A 67 8.87 11.23 -41.29
N LYS A 68 9.42 10.05 -41.58
CA LYS A 68 9.88 9.08 -40.59
C LYS A 68 11.40 9.00 -40.55
N ALA A 69 11.94 8.57 -39.43
CA ALA A 69 13.37 8.39 -39.22
C ALA A 69 13.63 7.02 -38.59
N LEU A 70 14.61 6.30 -39.12
CA LEU A 70 15.14 5.08 -38.50
C LEU A 70 16.31 5.47 -37.61
N VAL A 71 16.25 5.08 -36.35
CA VAL A 71 17.22 5.47 -35.33
C VAL A 71 17.79 4.27 -34.58
N GLN A 72 18.98 4.45 -34.03
CA GLN A 72 19.63 3.50 -33.14
C GLN A 72 19.69 4.11 -31.74
N TRP A 73 19.03 3.48 -30.77
CA TRP A 73 18.84 4.04 -29.43
C TRP A 73 20.08 3.93 -28.53
N PHE A 74 20.30 4.97 -27.73
CA PHE A 74 21.34 5.01 -26.69
C PHE A 74 20.73 5.39 -25.34
N LEU A 75 21.14 4.70 -24.28
CA LEU A 75 20.78 4.98 -22.89
C LEU A 75 21.82 5.90 -22.26
N ARG A 76 21.38 6.94 -21.56
CA ARG A 76 22.26 7.70 -20.65
C ARG A 76 22.50 6.91 -19.38
N LEU A 77 23.63 7.15 -18.71
CA LEU A 77 23.90 6.57 -17.38
C LEU A 77 22.77 6.82 -16.37
N SER A 78 22.10 7.98 -16.44
CA SER A 78 20.96 8.32 -15.58
C SER A 78 19.77 7.37 -15.77
N GLU A 79 19.61 6.77 -16.95
CA GLU A 79 18.50 5.89 -17.33
C GLU A 79 18.79 4.41 -17.04
N VAL A 80 20.05 4.06 -16.73
CA VAL A 80 20.44 2.69 -16.40
C VAL A 80 19.98 2.34 -14.97
N PRO A 81 19.28 1.21 -14.73
CA PRO A 81 18.91 0.77 -13.39
C PRO A 81 20.13 0.56 -12.48
N GLN A 82 20.04 0.94 -11.20
CA GLN A 82 21.16 0.91 -10.25
C GLN A 82 21.85 -0.47 -10.17
N ASN A 83 21.08 -1.56 -10.21
CA ASN A 83 21.61 -2.93 -10.18
C ASN A 83 22.53 -3.26 -11.36
N LYS A 84 22.32 -2.62 -12.53
CA LYS A 84 23.15 -2.82 -13.72
C LYS A 84 24.35 -1.88 -13.76
N LYS A 85 24.33 -0.76 -13.02
CA LYS A 85 25.49 0.14 -12.90
C LYS A 85 26.67 -0.54 -12.20
N LEU A 86 26.39 -1.47 -11.27
CA LEU A 86 27.40 -2.28 -10.56
C LEU A 86 28.19 -3.21 -11.50
N LEU A 87 27.63 -3.58 -12.65
CA LEU A 87 28.27 -4.47 -13.63
C LEU A 87 29.36 -3.76 -14.47
N LEU A 88 29.42 -2.43 -14.43
CA LEU A 88 30.38 -1.65 -15.22
C LEU A 88 31.82 -1.79 -14.70
N GLY A 89 32.02 -2.27 -13.47
CA GLY A 89 33.35 -2.52 -12.88
C GLY A 89 34.25 -1.29 -12.68
N ARG A 90 33.79 -0.11 -13.11
CA ARG A 90 34.44 1.21 -12.97
C ARG A 90 33.40 2.26 -12.60
N SER A 91 33.84 3.45 -12.19
CA SER A 91 32.94 4.61 -11.99
C SER A 91 32.63 5.29 -13.35
N PRO A 92 31.43 5.12 -13.92
CA PRO A 92 31.08 5.72 -15.21
C PRO A 92 30.90 7.25 -15.10
N HIS A 93 31.23 7.98 -16.16
CA HIS A 93 31.07 9.44 -16.19
C HIS A 93 29.58 9.82 -16.30
N PRO A 94 29.09 10.90 -15.65
CA PRO A 94 27.67 11.27 -15.66
C PRO A 94 27.05 11.48 -17.06
N GLN A 95 27.87 11.79 -18.06
CA GLN A 95 27.47 12.05 -19.45
C GLN A 95 27.71 10.86 -20.41
N GLU A 96 28.06 9.69 -19.87
CA GLU A 96 28.31 8.50 -20.67
C GLU A 96 26.99 7.92 -21.22
N ILE A 97 27.03 7.45 -22.47
CA ILE A 97 25.89 6.84 -23.17
C ILE A 97 26.22 5.40 -23.59
N PHE A 98 25.25 4.51 -23.49
CA PHE A 98 25.37 3.09 -23.73
C PHE A 98 24.45 2.67 -24.87
N TYR A 99 24.94 1.81 -25.76
CA TYR A 99 24.10 1.29 -26.84
C TYR A 99 22.97 0.40 -26.29
N TYR A 100 21.73 0.68 -26.69
CA TYR A 100 20.57 -0.09 -26.27
C TYR A 100 20.25 -1.20 -27.28
N LEU A 101 20.32 -2.45 -26.82
CA LEU A 101 20.02 -3.65 -27.61
C LEU A 101 18.63 -4.26 -27.34
N GLY A 102 17.79 -3.57 -26.56
CA GLY A 102 16.46 -4.08 -26.20
C GLY A 102 15.41 -3.83 -27.28
N ARG A 103 14.45 -4.75 -27.44
CA ARG A 103 13.34 -4.64 -28.40
C ARG A 103 12.11 -3.86 -27.86
N ALA A 104 12.25 -3.14 -26.75
CA ALA A 104 11.12 -2.46 -26.10
C ALA A 104 10.80 -1.10 -26.74
N CYS A 105 11.67 -0.58 -27.60
CA CYS A 105 11.49 0.68 -28.31
C CYS A 105 11.38 0.40 -29.81
N ASP A 106 10.44 1.07 -30.48
CA ASP A 106 10.39 1.05 -31.94
C ASP A 106 11.57 1.85 -32.51
N ASP A 107 12.27 1.29 -33.50
CA ASP A 107 13.41 1.96 -34.16
C ASP A 107 12.95 3.01 -35.19
N GLU A 108 11.65 3.08 -35.47
CA GLU A 108 11.02 4.07 -36.35
C GLU A 108 10.37 5.20 -35.54
N ILE A 109 10.83 6.43 -35.75
CA ILE A 109 10.27 7.62 -35.09
C ILE A 109 9.77 8.64 -36.11
N ASN A 110 8.87 9.51 -35.68
CA ASN A 110 8.48 10.69 -36.47
C ASN A 110 9.62 11.72 -36.46
N ALA A 111 9.98 12.26 -37.63
CA ALA A 111 11.06 13.23 -37.75
C ALA A 111 10.77 14.55 -36.99
N GLU A 112 9.49 14.83 -36.69
CA GLU A 112 9.08 16.01 -35.93
C GLU A 112 9.52 15.97 -34.46
N SER A 113 9.69 14.77 -33.91
CA SER A 113 10.12 14.53 -32.52
C SER A 113 11.62 14.77 -32.30
N ILE A 114 12.38 15.06 -33.36
CA ILE A 114 13.83 15.33 -33.28
C ILE A 114 14.05 16.76 -32.78
N LEU A 115 14.62 16.91 -31.59
CA LEU A 115 14.91 18.21 -30.98
C LEU A 115 16.14 18.88 -31.60
N GLY A 116 17.18 18.10 -31.92
CA GLY A 116 18.41 18.61 -32.52
C GLY A 116 19.54 17.58 -32.60
N THR A 117 20.69 17.98 -33.15
CA THR A 117 21.90 17.14 -33.26
C THR A 117 22.82 17.33 -32.06
N VAL A 118 23.47 16.27 -31.60
CA VAL A 118 24.49 16.28 -30.53
C VAL A 118 25.81 15.74 -31.06
N HIS A 119 26.91 16.28 -30.56
CA HIS A 119 28.23 15.72 -30.78
C HIS A 119 28.54 14.68 -29.71
N VAL A 120 28.72 13.43 -30.11
CA VAL A 120 29.24 12.36 -29.25
C VAL A 120 30.71 12.19 -29.58
N ARG A 121 31.57 12.33 -28.56
CA ARG A 121 33.00 12.02 -28.68
C ARG A 121 33.19 10.56 -28.31
N GLN A 122 33.86 9.81 -29.17
CA GLN A 122 34.29 8.45 -28.87
C GLN A 122 35.68 8.53 -28.23
N ASP A 123 35.76 8.25 -26.92
CA ASP A 123 37.06 8.18 -26.24
C ASP A 123 37.78 6.90 -26.64
N ASN A 124 38.80 7.02 -27.49
CA ASN A 124 39.75 5.94 -27.80
C ASN A 124 40.78 5.81 -26.67
N SER A 125 40.33 5.56 -25.44
CA SER A 125 41.24 5.12 -24.37
C SER A 125 41.51 3.62 -24.54
N PRO A 126 42.78 3.18 -24.53
CA PRO A 126 43.11 1.77 -24.68
C PRO A 126 42.59 0.99 -23.48
N ALA A 127 41.91 -0.11 -23.78
CA ALA A 127 41.28 -1.01 -22.84
C ALA A 127 42.21 -1.40 -21.68
N SER A 128 41.81 -1.05 -20.46
CA SER A 128 42.16 -1.86 -19.29
C SER A 128 41.36 -3.16 -19.37
N VAL A 129 41.99 -4.16 -19.98
CA VAL A 129 41.83 -5.61 -19.77
C VAL A 129 40.49 -6.03 -19.14
N VAL A 130 39.47 -6.21 -19.98
CA VAL A 130 38.44 -7.21 -19.74
C VAL A 130 39.03 -8.53 -20.26
N PRO A 131 38.98 -9.65 -19.52
CA PRO A 131 39.68 -10.86 -19.93
C PRO A 131 39.22 -11.33 -21.32
N GLU A 132 40.18 -11.58 -22.21
CA GLU A 132 39.93 -12.29 -23.47
C GLU A 132 39.38 -13.68 -23.16
N LEU A 133 38.09 -13.91 -23.39
CA LEU A 133 37.60 -15.24 -23.72
C LEU A 133 37.92 -15.49 -25.20
N ARG A 134 39.15 -15.94 -25.48
CA ARG A 134 39.43 -16.73 -26.68
C ARG A 134 38.79 -18.10 -26.50
N ASN A 135 37.59 -18.25 -27.05
CA ASN A 135 37.20 -19.42 -27.83
C ASN A 135 35.93 -19.05 -28.61
N SER A 136 36.00 -19.25 -29.92
CA SER A 136 34.87 -19.28 -30.83
C SER A 136 33.75 -20.17 -30.28
N VAL A 137 32.64 -19.55 -29.87
CA VAL A 137 31.35 -20.23 -29.80
C VAL A 137 30.41 -19.47 -30.73
N CYS A 138 30.31 -20.01 -31.94
CA CYS A 138 29.15 -19.84 -32.79
C CYS A 138 27.90 -20.05 -31.92
N PHE A 139 27.14 -19.00 -31.61
CA PHE A 139 25.77 -19.18 -31.14
C PHE A 139 24.90 -19.29 -32.40
N PRO A 140 24.39 -20.50 -32.69
CA PRO A 140 23.73 -20.80 -33.93
C PRO A 140 22.44 -19.98 -34.09
N CYS A 141 22.18 -19.68 -35.35
CA CYS A 141 20.85 -19.58 -35.91
C CYS A 141 19.99 -20.74 -35.41
N PHE A 142 19.22 -20.55 -34.34
CA PHE A 142 18.05 -21.38 -34.09
C PHE A 142 16.87 -20.69 -34.74
N LEU A 143 16.51 -21.24 -35.89
CA LEU A 143 15.12 -21.43 -36.29
C LEU A 143 14.22 -21.44 -35.06
N ILE A 144 13.18 -20.62 -35.12
CA ILE A 144 11.99 -20.77 -34.30
C ILE A 144 11.39 -22.12 -34.69
N GLN A 145 11.91 -23.21 -34.12
CA GLN A 145 11.14 -24.42 -33.96
C GLN A 145 10.15 -24.12 -32.84
N VAL A 146 8.89 -24.24 -33.23
CA VAL A 146 7.71 -24.31 -32.39
C VAL A 146 8.06 -24.96 -31.07
N THR A 147 8.03 -24.18 -29.98
CA THR A 147 8.02 -24.75 -28.64
C THR A 147 6.84 -25.71 -28.57
N PRO A 148 7.00 -26.98 -28.14
CA PRO A 148 5.85 -27.78 -27.79
C PRO A 148 5.09 -26.99 -26.72
N SER A 149 3.80 -26.80 -26.98
CA SER A 149 2.84 -26.17 -26.10
C SER A 149 3.16 -26.50 -24.64
N THR A 150 3.72 -25.55 -23.90
CA THR A 150 3.59 -25.61 -22.45
C THR A 150 2.10 -25.61 -22.18
N PRO A 151 1.55 -26.60 -21.45
CA PRO A 151 0.16 -26.54 -21.08
C PRO A 151 -0.06 -25.21 -20.36
N ARG A 152 -1.03 -24.45 -20.86
CA ARG A 152 -1.53 -23.22 -20.23
C ARG A 152 -2.12 -23.60 -18.86
N CYS A 153 -1.29 -23.74 -17.83
CA CYS A 153 -1.67 -23.78 -16.42
C CYS A 153 -0.42 -24.04 -15.58
N ALA A 154 0.37 -23.01 -15.35
CA ALA A 154 1.32 -23.01 -14.24
C ALA A 154 1.32 -21.63 -13.58
N THR A 155 0.12 -21.17 -13.22
CA THR A 155 -0.02 -20.42 -11.97
C THR A 155 0.62 -21.26 -10.87
N PRO A 156 1.38 -20.71 -9.91
CA PRO A 156 1.70 -21.44 -8.70
C PRO A 156 0.38 -21.80 -8.02
N CYS A 157 -0.14 -22.98 -8.35
CA CYS A 157 -1.29 -23.54 -7.69
C CYS A 157 -0.79 -24.00 -6.33
N ILE A 158 -1.39 -23.46 -5.27
CA ILE A 158 -1.26 -24.02 -3.93
C ILE A 158 -1.50 -25.52 -4.09
N PRO A 159 -0.55 -26.40 -3.70
CA PRO A 159 -0.72 -27.83 -3.87
C PRO A 159 -2.06 -28.22 -3.26
N SER A 160 -2.94 -28.80 -4.07
CA SER A 160 -4.25 -29.24 -3.58
C SER A 160 -3.97 -30.25 -2.48
N ARG A 161 -4.37 -29.92 -1.25
CA ARG A 161 -4.23 -30.79 -0.09
C ARG A 161 -4.88 -32.13 -0.44
N THR A 162 -4.07 -33.17 -0.67
CA THR A 162 -4.52 -34.53 -1.05
C THR A 162 -5.19 -35.27 0.12
N VAL A 163 -4.99 -34.76 1.34
CA VAL A 163 -5.67 -35.23 2.53
C VAL A 163 -6.84 -34.30 2.81
N PRO A 164 -8.07 -34.79 3.07
CA PRO A 164 -9.15 -33.94 3.55
C PRO A 164 -8.66 -33.08 4.73
N ALA A 165 -9.28 -31.91 4.91
CA ALA A 165 -9.06 -31.14 6.14
C ALA A 165 -9.21 -32.10 7.32
N ARG A 166 -8.19 -32.20 8.18
CA ARG A 166 -8.30 -32.98 9.43
C ARG A 166 -9.56 -32.43 10.09
N GLN A 167 -10.57 -33.28 10.22
CA GLN A 167 -11.74 -32.89 11.00
C GLN A 167 -11.21 -32.66 12.42
N PRO A 168 -11.62 -31.55 13.08
CA PRO A 168 -11.13 -31.25 14.40
C PRO A 168 -11.47 -32.42 15.32
N GLY A 169 -10.44 -33.10 15.83
CA GLY A 169 -10.63 -34.25 16.71
C GLY A 169 -10.95 -33.83 18.14
N ASN A 170 -10.52 -32.60 18.50
CA ASN A 170 -10.58 -32.08 19.86
C ASN A 170 -11.58 -30.91 19.97
N ILE A 171 -12.28 -30.84 21.11
CA ILE A 171 -13.23 -29.77 21.45
C ILE A 171 -12.56 -28.38 21.35
N LEU A 172 -11.31 -28.27 21.79
CA LEU A 172 -10.53 -27.02 21.70
C LEU A 172 -10.15 -26.68 20.26
N GLU A 173 -9.86 -27.67 19.41
CA GLU A 173 -9.53 -27.44 18.00
C GLU A 173 -10.77 -26.97 17.23
N GLU A 174 -11.93 -27.55 17.52
CA GLU A 174 -13.22 -27.09 17.00
C GLU A 174 -13.54 -25.66 17.46
N ALA A 175 -13.36 -25.37 18.75
CA ALA A 175 -13.53 -24.01 19.28
C ALA A 175 -12.60 -23.01 18.57
N ARG A 176 -11.34 -23.37 18.35
CA ARG A 176 -10.35 -22.53 17.64
C ARG A 176 -10.76 -22.25 16.19
N ALA A 177 -11.25 -23.26 15.48
CA ALA A 177 -11.73 -23.10 14.11
C ALA A 177 -12.94 -22.16 14.03
N ARG A 178 -13.88 -22.26 14.99
CA ARG A 178 -15.06 -21.39 15.09
C ARG A 178 -14.75 -19.96 15.56
N LEU A 179 -13.75 -19.80 16.41
CA LEU A 179 -13.28 -18.49 16.87
C LEU A 179 -12.43 -17.76 15.82
N HIS A 180 -12.05 -18.43 14.73
CA HIS A 180 -11.26 -17.80 13.67
C HIS A 180 -12.03 -16.63 13.03
N VAL A 181 -11.35 -15.48 12.86
CA VAL A 181 -11.95 -14.23 12.38
C VAL A 181 -12.59 -14.35 11.00
N SER A 182 -12.07 -15.22 10.13
CA SER A 182 -12.62 -15.42 8.77
C SER A 182 -13.87 -16.28 8.72
N SER A 183 -14.19 -17.03 9.78
CA SER A 183 -15.52 -17.62 9.87
C SER A 183 -16.49 -16.44 10.03
N VAL A 184 -17.47 -16.27 9.15
CA VAL A 184 -18.54 -15.28 9.33
C VAL A 184 -19.78 -16.09 9.69
N PRO A 185 -20.49 -15.78 10.79
CA PRO A 185 -21.68 -16.51 11.16
C PRO A 185 -22.81 -16.18 10.18
N GLU A 186 -23.84 -17.02 10.12
CA GLU A 186 -25.03 -16.74 9.31
C GLU A 186 -25.76 -15.47 9.77
N SER A 187 -25.68 -15.14 11.06
CA SER A 187 -26.22 -13.88 11.59
C SER A 187 -25.21 -13.22 12.51
N LEU A 188 -25.01 -11.91 12.34
CA LEU A 188 -24.13 -11.10 13.18
C LEU A 188 -24.91 -10.58 14.39
N PRO A 189 -24.63 -11.08 15.61
CA PRO A 189 -25.32 -10.58 16.79
C PRO A 189 -24.87 -9.16 17.14
N CYS A 190 -25.71 -8.46 17.89
CA CYS A 190 -25.45 -7.15 18.51
C CYS A 190 -25.32 -5.97 17.54
N ARG A 191 -25.72 -6.14 16.27
CA ARG A 191 -25.80 -5.09 15.24
C ARG A 191 -27.14 -5.10 14.52
N GLU A 192 -28.18 -5.60 15.18
CA GLU A 192 -29.51 -5.78 14.60
C GLU A 192 -30.15 -4.44 14.24
N GLN A 193 -29.92 -3.40 15.06
CA GLN A 193 -30.43 -2.06 14.79
C GLN A 193 -29.75 -1.44 13.56
N GLU A 194 -28.42 -1.46 13.50
CA GLU A 194 -27.68 -0.94 12.35
C GLU A 194 -27.97 -1.75 11.08
N PHE A 195 -28.15 -3.06 11.20
CA PHE A 195 -28.60 -3.92 10.11
C PHE A 195 -29.95 -3.44 9.56
N GLN A 196 -30.95 -3.25 10.42
CA GLN A 196 -32.29 -2.83 10.00
C GLN A 196 -32.28 -1.46 9.33
N ASP A 197 -31.50 -0.52 9.87
CA ASP A 197 -31.39 0.83 9.33
C ASP A 197 -30.75 0.84 7.92
N ILE A 198 -29.69 0.04 7.72
CA ILE A 198 -29.05 -0.11 6.40
C ILE A 198 -29.99 -0.85 5.43
N TYR A 199 -30.66 -1.90 5.90
CA TYR A 199 -31.61 -2.67 5.11
C TYR A 199 -32.74 -1.77 4.59
N ASN A 200 -33.44 -1.07 5.49
CA ASN A 200 -34.53 -0.15 5.17
C ASN A 200 -34.08 0.95 4.19
N PHE A 201 -32.87 1.49 4.40
CA PHE A 201 -32.32 2.51 3.52
C PHE A 201 -32.11 1.99 2.09
N VAL A 202 -31.46 0.83 1.93
CA VAL A 202 -31.19 0.27 0.59
C VAL A 202 -32.49 -0.19 -0.06
N GLU A 203 -33.36 -0.88 0.67
CA GLU A 203 -34.66 -1.35 0.20
C GLU A 203 -35.51 -0.19 -0.35
N SER A 204 -35.69 0.87 0.44
CA SER A 204 -36.43 2.07 0.00
C SER A 204 -35.85 2.66 -1.28
N LYS A 205 -34.52 2.78 -1.39
CA LYS A 205 -33.89 3.36 -2.59
C LYS A 205 -34.00 2.47 -3.82
N VAL A 206 -33.93 1.15 -3.64
CA VAL A 206 -34.09 0.18 -4.72
C VAL A 206 -35.54 0.15 -5.20
N MET A 207 -36.51 0.13 -4.29
CA MET A 207 -37.95 0.18 -4.59
C MET A 207 -38.35 1.47 -5.31
N ASP A 208 -37.91 2.62 -4.81
CA ASP A 208 -38.21 3.92 -5.41
C ASP A 208 -37.48 4.14 -6.74
N GLY A 209 -36.46 3.32 -7.04
CA GLY A 209 -35.56 3.52 -8.17
C GLY A 209 -34.80 4.85 -8.10
N THR A 210 -34.53 5.35 -6.90
CA THR A 210 -33.84 6.62 -6.67
C THR A 210 -32.38 6.42 -6.27
N GLY A 211 -31.54 7.42 -6.55
CA GLY A 211 -30.17 7.42 -6.05
C GLY A 211 -30.10 7.82 -4.58
N GLY A 212 -29.07 7.36 -3.90
CA GLY A 212 -28.84 7.66 -2.49
C GLY A 212 -27.39 7.45 -2.10
N CYS A 213 -26.96 8.09 -1.03
CA CYS A 213 -25.66 7.81 -0.42
C CYS A 213 -25.84 7.69 1.10
N MET A 214 -25.15 6.71 1.69
CA MET A 214 -25.09 6.52 3.14
C MET A 214 -23.63 6.43 3.56
N TYR A 215 -23.29 7.22 4.57
CA TYR A 215 -21.94 7.27 5.12
C TYR A 215 -21.88 6.50 6.44
N ILE A 216 -21.08 5.45 6.47
CA ILE A 216 -20.93 4.55 7.61
C ILE A 216 -19.53 4.74 8.18
N SER A 217 -19.46 5.12 9.44
CA SER A 217 -18.20 5.39 10.15
C SER A 217 -18.06 4.51 11.38
N GLY A 218 -16.82 4.30 11.84
CA GLY A 218 -16.55 3.66 13.13
C GLY A 218 -15.16 3.09 13.19
N VAL A 219 -14.69 2.78 14.41
CA VAL A 219 -13.37 2.17 14.62
C VAL A 219 -13.26 0.80 13.90
N PRO A 220 -12.05 0.35 13.53
CA PRO A 220 -11.88 -0.97 12.94
C PRO A 220 -12.38 -2.07 13.90
N GLY A 221 -12.86 -3.18 13.32
CA GLY A 221 -13.30 -4.32 14.11
C GLY A 221 -14.72 -4.25 14.71
N THR A 222 -15.52 -3.23 14.35
CA THR A 222 -16.92 -3.08 14.79
C THR A 222 -17.97 -3.80 13.92
N GLY A 223 -17.55 -4.55 12.91
CA GLY A 223 -18.45 -5.35 12.07
C GLY A 223 -19.03 -4.65 10.84
N LYS A 224 -18.66 -3.40 10.52
CA LYS A 224 -19.19 -2.60 9.40
C LYS A 224 -19.35 -3.37 8.07
N THR A 225 -18.25 -3.86 7.51
CA THR A 225 -18.25 -4.58 6.23
C THR A 225 -19.08 -5.86 6.31
N ALA A 226 -19.00 -6.58 7.43
CA ALA A 226 -19.74 -7.82 7.63
C ALA A 226 -21.26 -7.58 7.70
N THR A 227 -21.71 -6.54 8.41
CA THR A 227 -23.13 -6.16 8.48
C THR A 227 -23.67 -5.76 7.10
N ILE A 228 -22.92 -4.99 6.32
CA ILE A 228 -23.36 -4.61 4.96
C ILE A 228 -23.44 -5.83 4.05
N HIS A 229 -22.44 -6.71 4.08
CA HIS A 229 -22.48 -7.94 3.28
C HIS A 229 -23.69 -8.80 3.63
N GLU A 230 -24.05 -8.87 4.91
CA GLU A 230 -25.24 -9.60 5.35
C GLU A 230 -26.53 -8.94 4.84
N VAL A 231 -26.66 -7.61 4.97
CA VAL A 231 -27.81 -6.87 4.39
C VAL A 231 -27.94 -7.11 2.90
N ILE A 232 -26.83 -7.08 2.15
CA ILE A 232 -26.84 -7.29 0.70
C ILE A 232 -27.25 -8.72 0.35
N ARG A 233 -26.80 -9.74 1.12
CA ARG A 233 -27.25 -11.12 0.93
C ARG A 233 -28.75 -11.27 1.14
N CYS A 234 -29.30 -10.67 2.21
CA CYS A 234 -30.74 -10.69 2.47
C CYS A 234 -31.53 -9.99 1.36
N LEU A 235 -31.06 -8.83 0.88
CA LEU A 235 -31.71 -8.11 -0.22
C LEU A 235 -31.60 -8.87 -1.55
N GLN A 236 -30.48 -9.54 -1.82
CA GLN A 236 -30.35 -10.41 -2.98
C GLN A 236 -31.34 -11.57 -2.90
N HIS A 237 -31.50 -12.19 -1.73
CA HIS A 237 -32.50 -13.24 -1.52
C HIS A 237 -33.93 -12.73 -1.70
N ALA A 238 -34.27 -11.55 -1.19
CA ALA A 238 -35.57 -10.90 -1.42
C ALA A 238 -35.80 -10.56 -2.90
N SER A 239 -34.74 -10.20 -3.62
CA SER A 239 -34.79 -9.97 -5.07
C SER A 239 -35.00 -11.25 -5.86
N ASP A 240 -34.45 -12.39 -5.42
CA ASP A 240 -34.66 -13.70 -6.03
C ASP A 240 -36.08 -14.22 -5.81
N MET A 241 -36.73 -13.77 -4.72
CA MET A 241 -38.14 -14.04 -4.39
C MET A 241 -39.12 -13.04 -5.01
N ASP A 242 -38.65 -12.16 -5.91
CA ASP A 242 -39.42 -11.11 -6.58
C ASP A 242 -40.13 -10.10 -5.63
N GLU A 243 -39.67 -9.97 -4.37
CA GLU A 243 -40.21 -8.99 -3.42
C GLU A 243 -39.71 -7.57 -3.71
N ILE A 244 -38.46 -7.46 -4.18
CA ILE A 244 -37.82 -6.20 -4.56
C ILE A 244 -37.28 -6.25 -5.99
N PRO A 245 -37.15 -5.11 -6.69
CA PRO A 245 -36.56 -5.06 -8.02
C PRO A 245 -35.11 -5.56 -8.04
N THR A 246 -34.74 -6.25 -9.12
CA THR A 246 -33.36 -6.70 -9.33
C THR A 246 -32.38 -5.52 -9.37
N PHE A 247 -31.27 -5.68 -8.66
CA PHE A 247 -30.21 -4.68 -8.58
C PHE A 247 -28.83 -5.34 -8.71
N ARG A 248 -27.87 -4.55 -9.19
CA ARG A 248 -26.48 -4.99 -9.32
C ARG A 248 -25.66 -4.53 -8.12
N PHE A 249 -25.03 -5.47 -7.42
CA PHE A 249 -24.11 -5.16 -6.33
C PHE A 249 -22.66 -5.09 -6.81
N ILE A 250 -21.94 -4.02 -6.42
CA ILE A 250 -20.54 -3.82 -6.73
C ILE A 250 -19.81 -3.42 -5.45
N GLU A 251 -18.71 -4.10 -5.16
CA GLU A 251 -17.84 -3.80 -4.02
C GLU A 251 -16.46 -3.34 -4.51
N ILE A 252 -15.96 -2.27 -3.89
CA ILE A 252 -14.62 -1.73 -4.09
C ILE A 252 -13.98 -1.48 -2.73
N ASN A 253 -12.72 -1.85 -2.60
CA ASN A 253 -11.95 -1.66 -1.38
C ASN A 253 -10.74 -0.77 -1.67
N GLY A 254 -10.61 0.33 -0.92
CA GLY A 254 -9.51 1.29 -1.01
C GLY A 254 -8.12 0.66 -0.90
N MET A 255 -7.93 -0.32 -0.01
CA MET A 255 -6.64 -1.01 0.20
C MET A 255 -6.20 -1.86 -1.00
N LYS A 256 -7.14 -2.28 -1.85
CA LYS A 256 -6.81 -3.11 -3.03
C LYS A 256 -6.26 -2.27 -4.19
N MET A 257 -6.21 -0.94 -4.05
CA MET A 257 -5.83 -0.01 -5.11
C MET A 257 -4.60 0.79 -4.69
N THR A 258 -3.64 0.95 -5.61
CA THR A 258 -2.44 1.76 -5.37
C THR A 258 -2.68 3.24 -5.65
N ASP A 259 -3.57 3.55 -6.58
CA ASP A 259 -3.94 4.92 -6.96
C ASP A 259 -5.46 5.11 -6.88
N PRO A 260 -5.97 6.20 -6.28
CA PRO A 260 -7.40 6.43 -6.12
C PRO A 260 -8.19 6.47 -7.43
N HIS A 261 -7.58 6.87 -8.56
CA HIS A 261 -8.29 6.90 -9.84
C HIS A 261 -8.57 5.48 -10.39
N GLN A 262 -7.87 4.46 -9.90
CA GLN A 262 -8.18 3.05 -10.22
C GLN A 262 -9.58 2.63 -9.76
N ALA A 263 -10.20 3.37 -8.81
CA ALA A 263 -11.59 3.14 -8.42
C ALA A 263 -12.52 3.18 -9.63
N TYR A 264 -12.34 4.13 -10.55
CA TYR A 264 -13.17 4.23 -11.76
C TYR A 264 -13.03 3.00 -12.66
N VAL A 265 -11.81 2.50 -12.81
CA VAL A 265 -11.53 1.31 -13.62
C VAL A 265 -12.22 0.09 -13.00
N GLN A 266 -12.15 -0.08 -11.68
CA GLN A 266 -12.79 -1.19 -10.97
C GLN A 266 -14.32 -1.11 -11.07
N ILE A 267 -14.94 0.07 -10.85
CA ILE A 267 -16.40 0.25 -11.00
C ILE A 267 -16.82 -0.14 -12.41
N LEU A 268 -16.15 0.42 -13.42
CA LEU A 268 -16.53 0.21 -14.81
C LEU A 268 -16.32 -1.24 -15.25
N GLN A 269 -15.21 -1.86 -14.82
CA GLN A 269 -14.94 -3.27 -15.07
C GLN A 269 -16.04 -4.14 -14.46
N LYS A 270 -16.51 -3.87 -13.24
CA LYS A 270 -17.61 -4.64 -12.63
C LYS A 270 -18.97 -4.37 -13.28
N LEU A 271 -19.14 -3.25 -13.98
CA LEU A 271 -20.38 -2.91 -14.69
C LEU A 271 -20.44 -3.47 -16.12
N THR A 272 -19.30 -3.47 -16.83
CA THR A 272 -19.25 -3.69 -18.29
C THR A 272 -18.25 -4.76 -18.71
N ASP A 273 -17.48 -5.32 -17.77
CA ASP A 273 -16.37 -6.25 -17.97
C ASP A 273 -15.23 -5.73 -18.86
N GLN A 274 -15.23 -4.43 -19.19
CA GLN A 274 -14.19 -3.77 -19.96
C GLN A 274 -13.16 -3.10 -19.05
N LYS A 275 -11.87 -3.27 -19.39
CA LYS A 275 -10.77 -2.54 -18.77
C LYS A 275 -10.36 -1.38 -19.66
N VAL A 276 -10.41 -0.18 -19.12
CA VAL A 276 -10.02 1.06 -19.79
C VAL A 276 -9.15 1.91 -18.87
N THR A 277 -8.54 2.96 -19.41
CA THR A 277 -7.76 3.92 -18.61
C THR A 277 -8.66 4.70 -17.64
N ALA A 278 -8.11 5.17 -16.51
CA ALA A 278 -8.91 5.76 -15.43
C ALA A 278 -9.70 7.01 -15.86
N ASP A 279 -9.11 7.90 -16.68
CA ASP A 279 -9.80 9.09 -17.19
C ASP A 279 -10.94 8.73 -18.14
N HIS A 280 -10.73 7.72 -18.99
CA HIS A 280 -11.77 7.22 -19.87
C HIS A 280 -12.89 6.53 -19.08
N ALA A 281 -12.54 5.77 -18.05
CA ALA A 281 -13.50 5.14 -17.15
C ALA A 281 -14.37 6.19 -16.45
N ALA A 282 -13.76 7.27 -15.93
CA ALA A 282 -14.49 8.36 -15.29
C ALA A 282 -15.50 9.00 -16.26
N ALA A 283 -15.08 9.31 -17.50
CA ALA A 283 -15.97 9.88 -18.51
C ALA A 283 -17.14 8.95 -18.90
N LEU A 284 -16.89 7.63 -18.97
CA LEU A 284 -17.93 6.64 -19.26
C LEU A 284 -18.94 6.49 -18.10
N LEU A 285 -18.45 6.44 -16.87
CA LEU A 285 -19.30 6.39 -15.67
C LEU A 285 -20.15 7.66 -15.54
N GLU A 286 -19.53 8.82 -15.74
CA GLU A 286 -20.18 10.13 -15.77
C GLU A 286 -21.34 10.15 -16.79
N LYS A 287 -21.08 9.71 -18.03
CA LYS A 287 -22.09 9.61 -19.09
C LYS A 287 -23.21 8.63 -18.71
N ARG A 288 -22.86 7.48 -18.11
CA ARG A 288 -23.81 6.45 -17.68
C ARG A 288 -24.73 6.93 -16.56
N PHE A 289 -24.22 7.67 -15.58
CA PHE A 289 -25.00 8.15 -14.43
C PHE A 289 -25.76 9.45 -14.71
N SER A 290 -25.32 10.27 -15.67
CA SER A 290 -26.06 11.46 -16.12
C SER A 290 -27.20 11.16 -17.09
N ASN A 291 -26.98 10.29 -18.07
CA ASN A 291 -27.94 10.13 -19.16
C ASN A 291 -29.05 9.15 -18.78
N PRO A 292 -30.30 9.44 -19.16
CA PRO A 292 -31.39 8.47 -19.04
C PRO A 292 -31.15 7.31 -20.02
N ALA A 293 -31.31 6.09 -19.53
CA ALA A 293 -31.29 4.89 -20.36
C ALA A 293 -32.57 4.07 -20.08
N PRO A 294 -33.29 3.61 -21.11
CA PRO A 294 -34.43 2.72 -20.92
C PRO A 294 -33.94 1.42 -20.27
N LYS A 295 -34.67 0.92 -19.26
CA LYS A 295 -34.33 -0.29 -18.47
C LYS A 295 -32.97 -0.23 -17.73
N LYS A 296 -32.60 0.93 -17.19
CA LYS A 296 -31.42 1.03 -16.34
C LYS A 296 -31.63 0.30 -15.00
N GLU A 297 -30.91 -0.78 -14.78
CA GLU A 297 -30.85 -1.51 -13.50
C GLU A 297 -30.29 -0.60 -12.39
N THR A 298 -30.85 -0.72 -11.19
CA THR A 298 -30.33 -0.04 -9.99
C THR A 298 -28.98 -0.65 -9.60
N THR A 299 -27.98 0.18 -9.33
CA THR A 299 -26.66 -0.27 -8.91
C THR A 299 -26.43 0.10 -7.45
N VAL A 300 -26.07 -0.87 -6.62
CA VAL A 300 -25.63 -0.67 -5.23
C VAL A 300 -24.11 -0.79 -5.20
N LEU A 301 -23.44 0.32 -4.91
CA LEU A 301 -21.98 0.44 -4.86
C LEU A 301 -21.53 0.53 -3.39
N LEU A 302 -20.80 -0.48 -2.93
CA LEU A 302 -20.07 -0.46 -1.67
C LEU A 302 -18.64 0.03 -1.90
N VAL A 303 -18.25 1.09 -1.20
CA VAL A 303 -16.87 1.61 -1.15
C VAL A 303 -16.34 1.42 0.26
N ASP A 304 -15.53 0.37 0.46
CA ASP A 304 -14.85 0.09 1.72
C ASP A 304 -13.51 0.83 1.81
N GLU A 305 -13.13 1.25 3.02
CA GLU A 305 -11.94 2.05 3.30
C GLU A 305 -11.82 3.31 2.43
N LEU A 306 -12.88 4.12 2.40
CA LEU A 306 -12.99 5.36 1.62
C LEU A 306 -11.90 6.38 1.98
N ASP A 307 -11.42 6.38 3.23
CA ASP A 307 -10.36 7.24 3.75
C ASP A 307 -9.04 7.11 2.96
N LEU A 308 -8.82 5.96 2.32
CA LEU A 308 -7.65 5.73 1.46
C LEU A 308 -7.78 6.35 0.06
N LEU A 309 -9.00 6.66 -0.38
CA LEU A 309 -9.24 7.38 -1.63
C LEU A 309 -9.04 8.90 -1.49
N TRP A 310 -8.54 9.33 -0.33
CA TRP A 310 -8.22 10.71 -0.03
C TRP A 310 -7.08 11.25 -0.89
N THR A 311 -7.33 12.32 -1.63
CA THR A 311 -6.29 13.07 -2.35
C THR A 311 -6.47 14.56 -2.12
N ARG A 312 -5.40 15.34 -2.31
CA ARG A 312 -5.46 16.82 -2.21
C ARG A 312 -6.48 17.45 -3.16
N LYS A 313 -6.69 16.84 -4.34
CA LYS A 313 -7.67 17.31 -5.34
C LYS A 313 -9.09 16.79 -5.08
N GLN A 314 -9.25 15.71 -4.31
CA GLN A 314 -10.54 15.13 -3.88
C GLN A 314 -11.52 14.71 -5.00
N ASN A 315 -11.10 14.71 -6.27
CA ASN A 315 -11.98 14.45 -7.41
C ASN A 315 -12.74 13.12 -7.32
N VAL A 316 -12.07 12.06 -6.84
CA VAL A 316 -12.64 10.70 -6.78
C VAL A 316 -13.85 10.65 -5.84
N MET A 317 -13.68 11.09 -4.59
CA MET A 317 -14.76 11.09 -3.61
C MET A 317 -15.89 12.04 -4.03
N TYR A 318 -15.55 13.23 -4.54
CA TYR A 318 -16.57 14.17 -5.03
C TYR A 318 -17.48 13.51 -6.07
N ASN A 319 -16.90 12.87 -7.09
CA ASN A 319 -17.68 12.20 -8.14
C ASN A 319 -18.53 11.04 -7.58
N LEU A 320 -17.98 10.22 -6.68
CA LEU A 320 -18.70 9.11 -6.04
C LEU A 320 -19.95 9.57 -5.27
N PHE A 321 -19.88 10.73 -4.60
CA PHE A 321 -21.02 11.29 -3.88
C PHE A 321 -21.93 12.19 -4.73
N ASP A 322 -21.42 12.75 -5.83
CA ASP A 322 -22.23 13.54 -6.76
C ASP A 322 -23.12 12.67 -7.66
N TRP A 323 -22.62 11.52 -8.14
CA TRP A 323 -23.37 10.65 -9.05
C TRP A 323 -24.74 10.23 -8.52
N PRO A 324 -24.93 9.78 -7.26
CA PRO A 324 -26.24 9.39 -6.74
C PRO A 324 -27.27 10.54 -6.71
N THR A 325 -26.81 11.79 -6.70
CA THR A 325 -27.70 12.96 -6.61
C THR A 325 -28.35 13.30 -7.95
N ARG A 326 -27.90 12.69 -9.04
CA ARG A 326 -28.45 12.93 -10.38
C ARG A 326 -29.76 12.18 -10.53
N ARG A 327 -30.76 12.85 -11.09
CA ARG A 327 -32.14 12.32 -11.25
C ARG A 327 -32.21 10.97 -11.96
N HIS A 328 -31.26 10.67 -12.85
CA HIS A 328 -31.26 9.45 -13.66
C HIS A 328 -30.20 8.43 -13.23
N ALA A 329 -29.49 8.65 -12.11
CA ALA A 329 -28.33 7.82 -11.76
C ALA A 329 -28.68 6.40 -11.32
N ARG A 330 -29.85 6.16 -10.69
CA ARG A 330 -30.24 4.85 -10.09
C ARG A 330 -29.06 4.16 -9.39
N LEU A 331 -28.33 4.94 -8.59
CA LEU A 331 -27.08 4.54 -7.94
C LEU A 331 -27.22 4.77 -6.44
N VAL A 332 -27.09 3.69 -5.66
CA VAL A 332 -27.04 3.74 -4.20
C VAL A 332 -25.59 3.51 -3.79
N VAL A 333 -25.00 4.44 -3.05
CA VAL A 333 -23.60 4.37 -2.60
C VAL A 333 -23.56 4.17 -1.10
N LEU A 334 -22.97 3.06 -0.66
CA LEU A 334 -22.64 2.79 0.72
C LEU A 334 -21.14 3.00 0.89
N THR A 335 -20.74 3.93 1.74
CA THR A 335 -19.32 4.21 1.99
C THR A 335 -18.95 3.85 3.42
N ILE A 336 -17.88 3.08 3.60
CA ILE A 336 -17.30 2.76 4.90
C ILE A 336 -16.00 3.55 5.08
N ALA A 337 -15.84 4.17 6.24
CA ALA A 337 -14.59 4.80 6.64
C ALA A 337 -14.32 4.62 8.15
N ASN A 338 -13.06 4.82 8.56
CA ASN A 338 -12.68 4.69 9.97
C ASN A 338 -12.98 5.95 10.80
N THR A 339 -13.06 7.12 10.15
CA THR A 339 -13.21 8.41 10.83
C THR A 339 -14.64 8.94 10.73
N MET A 340 -15.15 9.58 11.78
CA MET A 340 -16.49 10.20 11.76
C MET A 340 -16.50 11.50 10.97
N ASP A 341 -15.40 12.24 11.03
CA ASP A 341 -15.29 13.62 10.52
C ASP A 341 -14.91 13.70 9.04
N LEU A 342 -14.69 12.56 8.36
CA LEU A 342 -14.23 12.54 6.97
C LEU A 342 -15.12 13.37 6.03
N PRO A 343 -16.45 13.44 6.17
CA PRO A 343 -17.26 14.27 5.28
C PRO A 343 -17.16 15.78 5.58
N GLU A 344 -16.93 16.16 6.84
CA GLU A 344 -16.97 17.55 7.30
C GLU A 344 -15.64 18.29 7.08
N ARG A 345 -14.52 17.61 7.29
CA ARG A 345 -13.17 18.22 7.17
C ARG A 345 -12.75 18.49 5.73
N ILE A 346 -13.51 17.99 4.77
CA ILE A 346 -12.98 17.56 3.49
C ILE A 346 -13.90 18.01 2.36
N MET A 347 -15.21 17.78 2.49
CA MET A 347 -16.12 17.98 1.37
C MET A 347 -16.55 19.43 1.29
N ILE A 348 -16.71 19.93 0.06
CA ILE A 348 -17.37 21.21 -0.19
C ILE A 348 -18.76 21.17 0.47
N ASN A 349 -19.13 22.24 1.19
CA ASN A 349 -20.38 22.39 1.98
C ASN A 349 -21.66 21.87 1.28
N ARG A 350 -21.70 21.85 -0.06
CA ARG A 350 -22.81 21.32 -0.87
C ARG A 350 -23.03 19.81 -0.74
N VAL A 351 -21.96 19.01 -0.63
CA VAL A 351 -22.08 17.55 -0.54
C VAL A 351 -22.19 17.10 0.92
N ALA A 352 -21.47 17.77 1.83
CA ALA A 352 -21.58 17.54 3.28
C ALA A 352 -23.00 17.79 3.82
N SER A 353 -23.69 18.82 3.32
CA SER A 353 -25.09 19.11 3.68
C SER A 353 -26.06 17.99 3.29
N ARG A 354 -25.82 17.29 2.17
CA ARG A 354 -26.67 16.19 1.70
C ARG A 354 -26.36 14.88 2.42
N LEU A 355 -25.08 14.62 2.66
CA LEU A 355 -24.60 13.48 3.46
C LEU A 355 -24.89 13.62 4.94
N GLY A 356 -25.21 14.83 5.43
CA GLY A 356 -25.45 15.10 6.85
C GLY A 356 -26.67 14.38 7.43
N LEU A 357 -27.65 14.00 6.60
CA LEU A 357 -28.90 13.37 7.03
C LEU A 357 -28.85 11.83 7.04
N THR A 358 -27.90 11.21 6.33
CA THR A 358 -27.81 9.75 6.13
C THR A 358 -26.47 9.20 6.62
N ARG A 359 -26.03 9.64 7.80
CA ARG A 359 -24.82 9.14 8.46
C ARG A 359 -25.16 8.11 9.52
N MET A 360 -24.38 7.04 9.56
CA MET A 360 -24.45 6.01 10.58
C MET A 360 -23.08 5.84 11.24
N SER A 361 -23.07 5.72 12.57
CA SER A 361 -21.85 5.51 13.35
C SER A 361 -21.91 4.16 14.07
N PHE A 362 -20.96 3.28 13.78
CA PHE A 362 -20.74 2.03 14.49
C PHE A 362 -19.87 2.30 15.71
N GLN A 363 -20.51 2.29 16.88
CA GLN A 363 -19.82 2.46 18.16
C GLN A 363 -18.95 1.23 18.49
N PRO A 364 -17.84 1.38 19.23
CA PRO A 364 -17.07 0.24 19.73
C PRO A 364 -17.97 -0.73 20.53
N TYR A 365 -17.67 -2.03 20.48
CA TYR A 365 -18.49 -3.01 21.18
C TYR A 365 -18.36 -2.87 22.70
N SER A 366 -19.50 -2.89 23.39
CA SER A 366 -19.54 -2.99 24.85
C SER A 366 -19.14 -4.38 25.33
N PHE A 367 -18.80 -4.52 26.61
CA PHE A 367 -18.40 -5.82 27.17
C PHE A 367 -19.48 -6.89 27.01
N LYS A 368 -20.76 -6.53 27.14
CA LYS A 368 -21.89 -7.48 26.99
C LYS A 368 -22.00 -7.97 25.55
N GLN A 369 -21.85 -7.06 24.59
CA GLN A 369 -21.90 -7.40 23.17
C GLN A 369 -20.70 -8.29 22.78
N LEU A 370 -19.49 -7.98 23.25
CA LEU A 370 -18.32 -8.83 23.01
C LEU A 370 -18.50 -10.24 23.59
N GLN A 371 -19.04 -10.35 24.81
CA GLN A 371 -19.33 -11.64 25.42
C GLN A 371 -20.35 -12.42 24.58
N GLN A 372 -21.45 -11.78 24.18
CA GLN A 372 -22.48 -12.40 23.34
C GLN A 372 -21.93 -12.85 21.98
N ILE A 373 -21.04 -12.07 21.36
CA ILE A 373 -20.36 -12.44 20.11
C ILE A 373 -19.55 -13.73 20.32
N ILE A 374 -18.73 -13.80 21.37
CA ILE A 374 -17.91 -15.00 21.63
C ILE A 374 -18.81 -16.22 21.91
N THR A 375 -19.83 -16.07 22.76
CA THR A 375 -20.77 -17.15 23.08
C THR A 375 -21.53 -17.64 21.85
N SER A 376 -21.95 -16.72 20.97
CA SER A 376 -22.58 -17.04 19.69
C SER A 376 -21.65 -17.86 18.79
N ARG A 377 -20.37 -17.48 18.69
CA ARG A 377 -19.37 -18.23 17.90
C ARG A 377 -19.09 -19.63 18.44
N LEU A 378 -19.07 -19.78 19.76
CA LEU A 378 -18.85 -21.08 20.39
C LEU A 378 -20.04 -22.02 20.20
N ASN A 379 -21.25 -21.51 19.90
CA ASN A 379 -22.47 -22.28 19.58
C ASN A 379 -22.61 -23.55 20.43
N LYS A 380 -22.67 -23.35 21.76
CA LYS A 380 -22.80 -24.37 22.82
C LYS A 380 -21.60 -25.31 23.03
N VAL A 381 -20.46 -25.08 22.37
CA VAL A 381 -19.21 -25.77 22.69
C VAL A 381 -18.69 -25.24 24.03
N LYS A 382 -18.74 -26.07 25.07
CA LYS A 382 -18.19 -25.78 26.40
C LYS A 382 -16.67 -25.94 26.37
N ALA A 383 -15.97 -25.00 25.72
CA ALA A 383 -14.51 -24.96 25.71
C ALA A 383 -13.94 -23.98 26.74
N PHE A 384 -14.73 -23.01 27.22
CA PHE A 384 -14.28 -21.92 28.10
C PHE A 384 -15.10 -21.89 29.40
N GLU A 385 -14.47 -21.44 30.48
CA GLU A 385 -15.17 -20.98 31.67
C GLU A 385 -15.84 -19.62 31.42
N GLU A 386 -17.05 -19.42 31.95
CA GLU A 386 -17.80 -18.16 31.78
C GLU A 386 -17.05 -16.96 32.39
N ASP A 387 -16.37 -17.16 33.53
CA ASP A 387 -15.57 -16.11 34.17
C ASP A 387 -14.37 -15.70 33.29
N ALA A 388 -13.78 -16.65 32.56
CA ALA A 388 -12.70 -16.38 31.62
C ALA A 388 -13.21 -15.55 30.42
N LEU A 389 -14.39 -15.87 29.87
CA LEU A 389 -15.02 -15.08 28.80
C LEU A 389 -15.37 -13.66 29.25
N GLN A 390 -15.87 -13.50 30.48
CA GLN A 390 -16.14 -12.19 31.04
C GLN A 390 -14.86 -11.36 31.22
N LEU A 391 -13.76 -11.98 31.66
CA LEU A 391 -12.47 -11.32 31.81
C LEU A 391 -11.96 -10.78 30.47
N VAL A 392 -11.95 -11.60 29.40
CA VAL A 392 -11.55 -11.17 28.05
C VAL A 392 -12.42 -10.01 27.59
N SER A 393 -13.75 -10.18 27.67
CA SER A 393 -14.71 -9.20 27.15
C SER A 393 -14.59 -7.85 27.85
N ARG A 394 -14.43 -7.83 29.18
CA ARG A 394 -14.24 -6.59 29.96
C ARG A 394 -12.91 -5.92 29.62
N LYS A 395 -11.81 -6.69 29.53
CA LYS A 395 -10.49 -6.14 29.23
C LYS A 395 -10.43 -5.52 27.84
N VAL A 396 -10.98 -6.20 26.82
CA VAL A 396 -10.98 -5.71 25.43
C VAL A 396 -11.91 -4.52 25.25
N ALA A 397 -13.10 -4.54 25.88
CA ALA A 397 -14.02 -3.40 25.84
C ALA A 397 -13.41 -2.13 26.46
N ALA A 398 -12.66 -2.26 27.56
CA ALA A 398 -11.99 -1.13 28.19
C ALA A 398 -10.85 -0.54 27.36
N LEU A 399 -10.18 -1.34 26.53
CA LEU A 399 -9.02 -0.91 25.73
C LEU A 399 -9.37 -0.44 24.32
N SER A 400 -10.28 -1.12 23.63
CA SER A 400 -10.52 -0.86 22.19
C SER A 400 -11.95 -1.14 21.72
N GLY A 401 -12.61 -2.16 22.27
CA GLY A 401 -13.93 -2.59 21.79
C GLY A 401 -13.91 -3.24 20.38
N ASP A 402 -12.77 -3.82 19.99
CA ASP A 402 -12.56 -4.53 18.71
C ASP A 402 -12.87 -6.03 18.86
N ALA A 403 -13.84 -6.54 18.08
CA ALA A 403 -14.23 -7.94 18.12
C ALA A 403 -13.13 -8.89 17.60
N ARG A 404 -12.30 -8.46 16.63
CA ARG A 404 -11.20 -9.28 16.09
C ARG A 404 -10.18 -9.58 17.17
N ARG A 405 -9.74 -8.54 17.89
CA ARG A 405 -8.82 -8.67 19.03
C ARG A 405 -9.39 -9.60 20.10
N CYS A 406 -10.69 -9.48 20.39
CA CYS A 406 -11.38 -10.33 21.35
C CYS A 406 -11.30 -11.82 20.98
N LEU A 407 -11.61 -12.14 19.72
CA LEU A 407 -11.55 -13.51 19.19
C LEU A 407 -10.11 -14.04 19.14
N ASP A 408 -9.14 -13.21 18.78
CA ASP A 408 -7.73 -13.58 18.75
C ASP A 408 -7.17 -13.91 20.14
N ILE A 409 -7.58 -13.18 21.18
CA ILE A 409 -7.21 -13.50 22.58
C ILE A 409 -7.79 -14.84 22.99
N CYS A 410 -9.08 -15.10 22.70
CA CYS A 410 -9.68 -16.40 22.98
C CYS A 410 -8.97 -17.54 22.22
N ARG A 411 -8.60 -17.30 20.96
CA ARG A 411 -7.82 -18.23 20.13
C ARG A 411 -6.47 -18.54 20.76
N ARG A 412 -5.75 -17.51 21.22
CA ARG A 412 -4.46 -17.67 21.89
C ARG A 412 -4.59 -18.41 23.22
N ALA A 413 -5.61 -18.11 24.01
CA ALA A 413 -5.88 -18.80 25.26
C ALA A 413 -6.18 -20.30 25.05
N THR A 414 -6.86 -20.67 23.95
CA THR A 414 -7.03 -22.09 23.60
C THR A 414 -5.73 -22.79 23.24
N GLU A 415 -4.81 -22.11 22.55
CA GLU A 415 -3.48 -22.64 22.22
C GLU A 415 -2.65 -22.87 23.48
N ILE A 416 -2.64 -21.91 24.41
CA ILE A 416 -1.94 -22.04 25.70
C ILE A 416 -2.52 -23.20 26.52
N CYS A 417 -3.85 -23.30 26.58
CA CYS A 417 -4.53 -24.40 27.25
C CYS A 417 -4.12 -25.77 26.65
N GLU A 418 -4.06 -25.87 25.32
CA GLU A 418 -3.63 -27.08 24.62
C GLU A 418 -2.16 -27.42 24.91
N HIS A 419 -1.25 -26.43 24.95
CA HIS A 419 0.15 -26.65 25.29
C HIS A 419 0.39 -27.03 26.75
N SER A 420 -0.43 -26.49 27.67
CA SER A 420 -0.37 -26.82 29.10
C SER A 420 -0.94 -28.22 29.41
N ALA A 421 -1.79 -28.75 28.53
CA ALA A 421 -2.33 -30.10 28.65
C ALA A 421 -1.26 -31.11 28.25
N SER A 422 -0.60 -31.69 29.25
CA SER A 422 0.44 -32.70 29.06
C SER A 422 -0.05 -33.98 28.39
N HIS A 423 -1.36 -34.24 28.31
CA HIS A 423 -1.98 -35.33 27.52
C HIS A 423 -3.13 -34.78 26.63
N PRO A 424 -3.20 -35.18 25.35
CA PRO A 424 -4.21 -34.67 24.40
C PRO A 424 -5.66 -35.04 24.75
N SER A 425 -5.86 -36.05 25.61
CA SER A 425 -7.15 -36.50 26.12
C SER A 425 -7.58 -35.81 27.43
N SER A 426 -6.71 -35.02 28.06
CA SER A 426 -7.01 -34.22 29.26
C SER A 426 -7.05 -32.72 28.94
N ALA A 427 -7.43 -32.36 27.71
CA ALA A 427 -7.65 -30.98 27.31
C ALA A 427 -8.82 -30.41 28.12
N GLY A 428 -8.49 -29.77 29.25
CA GLY A 428 -9.46 -29.15 30.14
C GLY A 428 -10.10 -27.91 29.51
N LEU A 429 -11.08 -27.36 30.23
CA LEU A 429 -11.68 -26.06 29.92
C LEU A 429 -10.63 -24.95 30.01
N VAL A 430 -10.75 -23.95 29.13
CA VAL A 430 -9.90 -22.75 29.20
C VAL A 430 -10.26 -21.96 30.47
N LYS A 431 -9.29 -21.90 31.39
CA LYS A 431 -9.39 -21.22 32.68
C LYS A 431 -8.99 -19.75 32.58
N MET A 432 -9.30 -18.98 33.62
CA MET A 432 -8.86 -17.60 33.77
C MET A 432 -7.33 -17.43 33.69
N SER A 433 -6.54 -18.39 34.20
CA SER A 433 -5.08 -18.34 34.14
C SER A 433 -4.54 -18.32 32.71
N HIS A 434 -5.08 -19.17 31.82
CA HIS A 434 -4.67 -19.21 30.41
C HIS A 434 -5.05 -17.93 29.68
N VAL A 435 -6.17 -17.31 30.04
CA VAL A 435 -6.58 -16.01 29.52
C VAL A 435 -5.65 -14.90 30.00
N MET A 436 -5.27 -14.88 31.29
CA MET A 436 -4.32 -13.89 31.80
C MET A 436 -2.97 -14.00 31.09
N GLU A 437 -2.47 -15.23 30.91
CA GLU A 437 -1.23 -15.47 30.15
C GLU A 437 -1.35 -14.99 28.70
N ALA A 438 -2.46 -15.28 28.01
CA ALA A 438 -2.71 -14.79 26.66
C ALA A 438 -2.77 -13.24 26.60
N LEU A 439 -3.43 -12.62 27.58
CA LEU A 439 -3.52 -11.17 27.67
C LEU A 439 -2.15 -10.54 27.90
N ASP A 440 -1.33 -11.11 28.79
CA ASP A 440 0.02 -10.64 29.06
C ASP A 440 0.92 -10.83 27.82
N GLU A 441 0.84 -11.95 27.12
CA GLU A 441 1.58 -12.16 25.87
C GLU A 441 1.19 -11.15 24.78
N MET A 442 -0.11 -10.87 24.61
CA MET A 442 -0.60 -10.00 23.55
C MET A 442 -0.52 -8.50 23.85
N PHE A 443 -0.64 -8.10 25.13
CA PHE A 443 -0.63 -6.70 25.55
C PHE A 443 0.66 -6.26 26.23
N SER A 444 1.60 -7.17 26.53
CA SER A 444 2.90 -6.76 27.08
C SER A 444 3.65 -5.84 26.12
N SER A 445 4.24 -4.79 26.71
CA SER A 445 5.07 -3.87 25.94
C SER A 445 6.35 -4.59 25.51
N SER A 446 6.47 -4.85 24.21
CA SER A 446 7.65 -5.48 23.61
C SER A 446 8.94 -4.68 23.89
N TYR A 447 8.83 -3.36 24.06
CA TYR A 447 9.95 -2.49 24.42
C TYR A 447 10.53 -2.82 25.80
N ILE A 448 9.68 -3.06 26.80
CA ILE A 448 10.14 -3.39 28.17
C ILE A 448 10.84 -4.75 28.17
N THR A 449 10.26 -5.74 27.50
CA THR A 449 10.88 -7.07 27.35
C THR A 449 12.21 -6.99 26.60
N ALA A 450 12.29 -6.20 25.53
CA ALA A 450 13.52 -6.00 24.79
C ALA A 450 14.64 -5.35 25.64
N ILE A 451 14.30 -4.39 26.50
CA ILE A 451 15.27 -3.77 27.42
C ILE A 451 15.74 -4.77 28.48
N ARG A 452 14.83 -5.59 29.03
CA ARG A 452 15.19 -6.63 30.01
C ARG A 452 16.11 -7.70 29.41
N CYS A 453 15.89 -8.07 28.16
CA CYS A 453 16.72 -9.04 27.44
C CYS A 453 17.99 -8.44 26.81
N ALA A 454 18.17 -7.11 26.87
CA ALA A 454 19.35 -6.44 26.32
C ALA A 454 20.62 -6.79 27.11
N SER A 455 21.77 -6.74 26.44
CA SER A 455 23.06 -6.98 27.10
C SER A 455 23.35 -5.91 28.17
N LEU A 456 24.20 -6.24 29.14
CA LEU A 456 24.58 -5.31 30.21
C LEU A 456 25.12 -3.99 29.67
N GLN A 457 25.90 -4.02 28.58
CA GLN A 457 26.43 -2.82 27.92
C GLN A 457 25.32 -1.98 27.27
N GLU A 458 24.32 -2.61 26.68
CA GLU A 458 23.15 -1.92 26.11
C GLU A 458 22.28 -1.29 27.20
N GLN A 459 22.07 -2.00 28.30
CA GLN A 459 21.34 -1.49 29.47
C GLN A 459 22.05 -0.28 30.10
N LEU A 460 23.38 -0.35 30.26
CA LEU A 460 24.17 0.78 30.74
C LEU A 460 24.18 1.95 29.77
N PHE A 461 24.19 1.68 28.47
CA PHE A 461 24.09 2.72 27.45
C PHE A 461 22.75 3.45 27.54
N LEU A 462 21.64 2.74 27.74
CA LEU A 462 20.32 3.35 27.98
C LEU A 462 20.31 4.20 29.26
N ARG A 463 20.96 3.76 30.35
CA ARG A 463 21.14 4.57 31.58
C ARG A 463 21.95 5.83 31.30
N ALA A 464 22.99 5.74 30.47
CA ALA A 464 23.81 6.87 30.07
C ALA A 464 23.01 7.91 29.27
N VAL A 465 22.16 7.46 28.34
CA VAL A 465 21.26 8.35 27.58
C VAL A 465 20.34 9.12 28.54
N ILE A 466 19.71 8.44 29.50
CA ILE A 466 18.81 9.08 30.47
C ILE A 466 19.57 10.06 31.38
N ALA A 467 20.76 9.67 31.85
CA ALA A 467 21.60 10.54 32.67
C ALA A 467 21.96 11.82 31.91
N GLU A 468 22.30 11.70 30.62
CA GLU A 468 22.64 12.84 29.78
C GLU A 468 21.42 13.72 29.48
N PHE A 469 20.25 13.14 29.24
CA PHE A 469 18.99 13.89 29.03
C PHE A 469 18.60 14.68 30.27
N ARG A 470 18.75 14.08 31.47
CA ARG A 470 18.52 14.77 32.75
C ARG A 470 19.53 15.90 32.99
N ARG A 471 20.79 15.70 32.58
CA ARG A 471 21.86 16.70 32.72
C ARG A 471 21.65 17.90 31.80
N LEU A 472 21.25 17.66 30.55
CA LEU A 472 21.04 18.69 29.54
C LEU A 472 19.64 19.33 29.63
N GLY A 473 18.65 18.63 30.18
CA GLY A 473 17.25 19.04 30.13
C GLY A 473 16.63 18.96 28.73
N LEU A 474 17.23 18.16 27.83
CA LEU A 474 16.82 17.99 26.44
C LEU A 474 16.49 16.53 26.14
N GLU A 475 15.57 16.29 25.19
CA GLU A 475 15.20 14.94 24.72
C GLU A 475 16.11 14.40 23.61
N GLU A 476 17.19 15.12 23.30
CA GLU A 476 18.18 14.74 22.28
C GLU A 476 19.59 15.02 22.80
N ALA A 477 20.50 14.08 22.58
CA ALA A 477 21.92 14.23 22.89
C ALA A 477 22.78 13.68 21.75
N THR A 478 24.03 14.15 21.66
CA THR A 478 24.99 13.58 20.70
C THR A 478 25.56 12.27 21.23
N PHE A 479 25.91 11.35 20.32
CA PHE A 479 26.56 10.09 20.69
C PHE A 479 27.80 10.31 21.55
N GLN A 480 28.62 11.31 21.22
CA GLN A 480 29.81 11.65 22.00
C GLN A 480 29.48 11.95 23.47
N GLN A 481 28.47 12.76 23.73
CA GLN A 481 28.03 13.12 25.09
C GLN A 481 27.54 11.89 25.85
N VAL A 482 26.68 11.08 25.21
CA VAL A 482 26.17 9.84 25.79
C VAL A 482 27.29 8.85 26.06
N PHE A 483 28.27 8.71 25.17
CA PHE A 483 29.38 7.77 25.31
C PHE A 483 30.30 8.14 26.48
N VAL A 484 30.50 9.43 26.74
CA VAL A 484 31.24 9.90 27.93
C VAL A 484 30.51 9.49 29.22
N GLN A 485 29.18 9.63 29.27
CA GLN A 485 28.40 9.16 30.42
C GLN A 485 28.44 7.64 30.54
N HIS A 486 28.33 6.91 29.43
CA HIS A 486 28.40 5.44 29.40
C HIS A 486 29.73 4.94 29.95
N ARG A 487 30.84 5.56 29.56
CA ARG A 487 32.17 5.23 30.08
C ARG A 487 32.29 5.48 31.59
N THR A 488 31.66 6.55 32.07
CA THR A 488 31.65 6.90 33.49
C THR A 488 30.83 5.89 34.28
N LEU A 489 29.61 5.56 33.82
CA LEU A 489 28.75 4.55 34.45
C LEU A 489 29.36 3.15 34.42
N SER A 490 29.99 2.76 33.31
CA SER A 490 30.69 1.47 33.21
C SER A 490 31.78 1.32 34.27
N ARG A 491 32.55 2.39 34.52
CA ARG A 491 33.56 2.40 35.59
C ARG A 491 32.98 2.30 36.98
N VAL A 492 31.85 2.98 37.23
CA VAL A 492 31.15 2.92 38.53
C VAL A 492 30.62 1.52 38.82
N GLU A 493 30.14 0.82 37.79
CA GLU A 493 29.65 -0.56 37.89
C GLU A 493 30.78 -1.60 37.84
N GLY A 494 32.05 -1.17 37.87
CA GLY A 494 33.22 -2.06 37.89
C GLY A 494 33.55 -2.75 36.56
N LEU A 495 32.94 -2.31 35.45
CA LEU A 495 33.17 -2.86 34.11
C LEU A 495 34.29 -2.12 33.38
N GLN A 496 35.01 -2.85 32.52
CA GLN A 496 35.98 -2.26 31.61
C GLN A 496 35.26 -1.37 30.57
N PRO A 497 35.73 -0.14 30.33
CA PRO A 497 35.11 0.75 29.36
C PRO A 497 35.33 0.22 27.93
N ILE A 498 34.24 0.08 27.18
CA ILE A 498 34.25 -0.37 25.79
C ILE A 498 34.91 0.65 24.84
N SER A 499 35.36 0.19 23.68
CA SER A 499 35.89 1.04 22.62
C SER A 499 34.79 1.89 21.96
N LEU A 500 35.20 2.95 21.25
CA LEU A 500 34.27 3.81 20.50
C LEU A 500 33.50 3.02 19.43
N SER A 501 34.17 2.11 18.72
CA SER A 501 33.56 1.24 17.72
C SER A 501 32.50 0.31 18.32
N GLU A 502 32.77 -0.26 19.49
CA GLU A 502 31.80 -1.10 20.20
C GLU A 502 30.64 -0.28 20.73
N GLY A 503 30.88 0.93 21.24
CA GLY A 503 29.84 1.86 21.67
C GLY A 503 28.91 2.26 20.53
N LEU A 504 29.48 2.55 19.35
CA LEU A 504 28.70 2.83 18.15
C LEU A 504 27.90 1.59 17.71
N ALA A 505 28.49 0.39 17.79
CA ALA A 505 27.77 -0.85 17.49
C ALA A 505 26.60 -1.10 18.47
N VAL A 506 26.79 -0.85 19.77
CA VAL A 506 25.74 -0.90 20.80
C VAL A 506 24.62 0.08 20.46
N CYS A 507 24.98 1.33 20.15
CA CYS A 507 24.02 2.36 19.77
C CYS A 507 23.22 1.94 18.53
N GLN A 508 23.89 1.44 17.49
CA GLN A 508 23.25 0.98 16.26
C GLN A 508 22.31 -0.22 16.49
N ARG A 509 22.67 -1.17 17.36
CA ARG A 509 21.77 -2.29 17.71
C ARG A 509 20.52 -1.82 18.43
N LEU A 510 20.66 -0.92 19.40
CA LEU A 510 19.53 -0.29 20.08
C LEU A 510 18.65 0.53 19.12
N GLY A 511 19.26 1.17 18.12
CA GLY A 511 18.56 1.86 17.04
C GLY A 511 17.82 0.91 16.10
N ALA A 512 18.43 -0.24 15.76
CA ALA A 512 17.83 -1.28 14.95
C ALA A 512 16.59 -1.89 15.63
N CYS A 513 16.65 -2.09 16.95
CA CYS A 513 15.51 -2.52 17.77
C CYS A 513 14.46 -1.41 18.02
N ARG A 514 14.65 -0.20 17.45
CA ARG A 514 13.78 0.97 17.65
C ARG A 514 13.59 1.36 19.12
N LEU A 515 14.56 1.05 19.98
CA LEU A 515 14.63 1.60 21.34
C LEU A 515 15.18 3.04 21.33
N LEU A 516 16.10 3.29 20.38
CA LEU A 516 16.63 4.61 20.08
C LEU A 516 16.23 5.04 18.67
N LEU A 517 15.98 6.33 18.50
CA LEU A 517 15.89 7.00 17.21
C LEU A 517 17.23 7.67 16.95
N LEU A 518 17.88 7.23 15.88
CA LEU A 518 19.22 7.67 15.50
C LEU A 518 19.18 8.41 14.18
N GLU A 519 20.00 9.45 14.05
CA GLU A 519 20.31 10.06 12.75
C GLU A 519 21.20 9.14 11.88
N ALA A 520 21.47 9.53 10.64
CA ALA A 520 22.30 8.73 9.74
C ALA A 520 23.70 8.48 10.32
N SER A 521 24.15 7.22 10.31
CA SER A 521 25.42 6.78 10.90
C SER A 521 26.67 7.46 10.35
N ARG A 522 26.58 8.15 9.19
CA ARG A 522 27.69 8.94 8.62
C ARG A 522 28.23 10.05 9.54
N LEU A 523 27.46 10.42 10.57
CA LEU A 523 27.82 11.47 11.52
C LEU A 523 28.65 10.94 12.70
N ASP A 524 28.83 9.61 12.82
CA ASP A 524 29.57 8.92 13.89
C ASP A 524 29.39 9.57 15.27
N MET A 525 30.37 10.37 15.71
CA MET A 525 30.36 11.03 17.03
C MET A 525 29.28 12.10 17.20
N LEU A 526 28.92 12.79 16.11
CA LEU A 526 27.93 13.86 16.09
C LEU A 526 26.51 13.36 15.84
N GLN A 527 26.34 12.04 15.68
CA GLN A 527 25.03 11.42 15.52
C GLN A 527 24.14 11.76 16.71
N ARG A 528 22.97 12.34 16.44
CA ARG A 528 22.00 12.65 17.49
C ARG A 528 21.18 11.41 17.83
N VAL A 529 20.96 11.24 19.13
CA VAL A 529 20.28 10.11 19.74
C VAL A 529 19.05 10.64 20.48
N ARG A 530 17.89 10.05 20.19
CA ARG A 530 16.62 10.28 20.89
C ARG A 530 16.08 8.94 21.40
N LEU A 531 15.39 8.94 22.54
CA LEU A 531 14.66 7.76 23.03
C LEU A 531 13.33 7.61 22.29
N ASN A 532 13.02 6.40 21.82
CA ASN A 532 11.69 6.08 21.27
C ASN A 532 10.70 5.59 22.36
N VAL A 533 11.22 5.32 23.56
CA VAL A 533 10.50 4.78 24.71
C VAL A 533 10.51 5.83 25.82
N SER A 534 9.49 5.86 26.67
CA SER A 534 9.44 6.81 27.79
C SER A 534 10.61 6.58 28.75
N GLN A 535 11.13 7.66 29.35
CA GLN A 535 12.24 7.54 30.31
C GLN A 535 11.86 6.68 31.52
N ASP A 536 10.60 6.76 31.95
CA ASP A 536 10.09 6.00 33.08
C ASP A 536 10.00 4.50 32.79
N ASP A 537 9.58 4.11 31.57
CA ASP A 537 9.54 2.69 31.17
C ASP A 537 10.94 2.08 31.10
N VAL A 538 11.93 2.85 30.63
CA VAL A 538 13.32 2.40 30.59
C VAL A 538 13.86 2.23 32.02
N LEU A 539 13.59 3.18 32.91
CA LEU A 539 13.97 3.06 34.33
C LEU A 539 13.25 1.91 35.03
N TYR A 540 11.98 1.68 34.71
CA TYR A 540 11.21 0.56 35.21
C TYR A 540 11.80 -0.78 34.74
N ALA A 541 12.16 -0.88 33.45
CA ALA A 541 12.75 -2.08 32.88
C ALA A 541 14.15 -2.40 33.42
N LEU A 542 14.93 -1.37 33.76
CA LEU A 542 16.32 -1.48 34.23
C LEU A 542 16.45 -1.64 35.75
N LYS A 543 15.38 -1.41 36.52
CA LYS A 543 15.39 -1.74 37.95
C LYS A 543 15.51 -3.26 38.10
N PRO A 544 16.46 -3.77 38.91
CA PRO A 544 16.53 -5.19 39.19
C PRO A 544 15.19 -5.63 39.78
N VAL A 545 14.61 -6.68 39.21
CA VAL A 545 13.45 -7.36 39.81
C VAL A 545 13.95 -7.84 41.18
N ARG A 546 13.41 -7.26 42.25
CA ARG A 546 13.61 -7.82 43.59
C ARG A 546 12.78 -9.10 43.61
N ASP A 547 13.45 -10.23 43.46
CA ASP A 547 12.88 -11.54 43.74
C ASP A 547 12.43 -11.65 45.20
#